data_AF-X1PXT7-F1
#
_entry.id   AF-X1PXT7-F1
#
_cell.length_a   1.000
_cell.length_b   1.000
_cell.length_c   1.000
_cell.angle_alpha   90.00
_cell.angle_beta   90.00
_cell.angle_gamma   90.00
#
_symmetry.space_group_name_H-M   'P 1'
#
loop_
_entity.id
_entity.type
_entity.pdbx_description
1 polymer ?
#
loop_
_entity_poly.entity_id
_entity_poly.type
_entity_poly.pdbx_seq_one_letter_code
_entity_poly.pdbx_strand_id
1 'polypeptide(L)'
;KWGVVLLELSQHPTFKRECLFNMARSMMDHGKYLSMYAANGGNWLQVESSGLACVALLFPEFKLSPLFYNTAMKRLAWVNAGAFLPDGFQSEGSPHYHRFPLTTMSSALKLARYLSMPIPKSLLEQYEEGVEAMQYIAYPDITLPMLSDADPERFPAVEVMEAGAEFFERDDFLWFATKGREGKPPVQPSHDFTHAGYCVMRDKWGPDGQVLIFDAGYFGSGHQHEDKLNFVYYAGGRELIGDPSIYSYKRDEFELY
;
A
#
# COMPACT_ATOMS: atom_id res chain seq x y z
N LYS A 1 -4.85 -7.85 -9.96
CA LYS A 1 -4.58 -8.04 -11.40
C LYS A 1 -5.54 -9.01 -12.11
N TRP A 2 -6.07 -10.06 -11.48
CA TRP A 2 -6.98 -11.02 -12.13
C TRP A 2 -8.26 -10.41 -12.75
N GLY A 3 -8.84 -9.36 -12.14
CA GLY A 3 -10.00 -8.66 -12.73
C GLY A 3 -9.71 -8.06 -14.10
N VAL A 4 -8.55 -7.42 -14.27
CA VAL A 4 -8.10 -6.87 -15.57
C VAL A 4 -7.87 -7.99 -16.58
N VAL A 5 -7.18 -9.05 -16.18
CA VAL A 5 -6.95 -10.23 -17.04
C VAL A 5 -8.27 -10.84 -17.51
N LEU A 6 -9.26 -10.95 -16.61
CA LEU A 6 -10.59 -11.43 -16.94
C LEU A 6 -11.30 -10.55 -17.96
N LEU A 7 -11.25 -9.23 -17.80
CA LEU A 7 -11.86 -8.27 -18.73
C LEU A 7 -11.21 -8.32 -20.11
N GLU A 8 -9.88 -8.37 -20.18
CA GLU A 8 -9.15 -8.46 -21.45
C GLU A 8 -9.46 -9.78 -22.18
N LEU A 9 -9.44 -10.89 -21.45
CA LEU A 9 -9.67 -12.21 -22.03
C LEU A 9 -11.14 -12.51 -22.30
N SER A 10 -12.10 -11.83 -21.65
CA SER A 10 -13.53 -12.10 -21.86
C SER A 10 -13.98 -11.85 -23.29
N GLN A 11 -13.23 -11.07 -24.08
CA GLN A 11 -13.52 -10.85 -25.50
C GLN A 11 -12.90 -11.91 -26.42
N HIS A 12 -11.96 -12.72 -25.94
CA HIS A 12 -11.25 -13.71 -26.75
C HIS A 12 -12.15 -14.93 -27.08
N PRO A 13 -12.28 -15.35 -28.35
CA PRO A 13 -13.20 -16.41 -28.77
C PRO A 13 -13.03 -17.75 -28.04
N THR A 14 -11.78 -18.17 -27.80
CA THR A 14 -11.44 -19.41 -27.09
C THR A 14 -11.81 -19.38 -25.61
N PHE A 15 -11.84 -18.20 -25.01
CA PHE A 15 -12.00 -18.03 -23.57
C PHE A 15 -13.48 -18.05 -23.12
N LYS A 16 -14.40 -17.69 -24.02
CA LYS A 16 -15.81 -17.38 -23.70
C LYS A 16 -16.68 -18.55 -23.21
N ARG A 17 -16.33 -19.81 -23.45
CA ARG A 17 -17.22 -20.95 -23.12
C ARG A 17 -16.86 -21.71 -21.85
N GLU A 18 -15.65 -22.26 -21.76
CA GLU A 18 -15.27 -23.10 -20.61
C GLU A 18 -14.33 -22.39 -19.64
N CYS A 19 -13.40 -21.58 -20.15
CA CYS A 19 -12.42 -20.88 -19.33
C CYS A 19 -13.08 -19.89 -18.36
N LEU A 20 -14.07 -19.10 -18.83
CA LEU A 20 -14.77 -18.14 -17.98
C LEU A 20 -15.51 -18.85 -16.82
N PHE A 21 -16.19 -19.96 -17.09
CA PHE A 21 -16.87 -20.74 -16.05
C PHE A 21 -15.88 -21.33 -15.04
N ASN A 22 -14.78 -21.91 -15.51
CA ASN A 22 -13.73 -22.46 -14.65
C ASN A 22 -13.07 -21.37 -13.80
N MET A 23 -12.87 -20.16 -14.35
CA MET A 23 -12.36 -19.02 -13.59
C MET A 23 -13.37 -18.52 -12.57
N ALA A 24 -14.65 -18.39 -12.91
CA ALA A 24 -15.68 -18.02 -11.95
C ALA A 24 -15.75 -19.05 -10.81
N ARG A 25 -15.71 -20.35 -11.11
CA ARG A 25 -15.63 -21.42 -10.11
C ARG A 25 -14.38 -21.26 -9.22
N SER A 26 -13.22 -21.03 -9.83
CA SER A 26 -11.97 -20.80 -9.10
C SER A 26 -12.10 -19.58 -8.16
N MET A 27 -12.62 -18.45 -8.63
CA MET A 27 -12.80 -17.24 -7.82
C MET A 27 -13.79 -17.44 -6.68
N MET A 28 -14.86 -18.20 -6.90
CA MET A 28 -15.77 -18.62 -5.82
C MET A 28 -15.04 -19.44 -4.75
N ASP A 29 -14.20 -20.41 -5.15
CA ASP A 29 -13.46 -21.25 -4.21
C ASP A 29 -12.41 -20.45 -3.43
N HIS A 30 -11.71 -19.50 -4.09
CA HIS A 30 -10.83 -18.54 -3.41
C HIS A 30 -11.60 -17.65 -2.43
N GLY A 31 -12.76 -17.11 -2.83
CA GLY A 31 -13.62 -16.31 -1.96
C GLY A 31 -14.07 -17.07 -0.72
N LYS A 32 -14.47 -18.34 -0.87
CA LYS A 32 -14.79 -19.22 0.27
C LYS A 32 -13.60 -19.43 1.17
N TYR A 33 -12.44 -19.76 0.59
CA TYR A 33 -11.21 -19.97 1.36
C TYR A 33 -10.85 -18.74 2.19
N LEU A 34 -10.74 -17.58 1.54
CA LEU A 34 -10.44 -16.31 2.20
C LEU A 34 -11.51 -15.91 3.22
N SER A 35 -12.77 -16.28 3.01
CA SER A 35 -13.83 -16.01 4.00
C SER A 35 -13.69 -16.87 5.26
N MET A 36 -13.14 -18.09 5.16
CA MET A 36 -13.04 -19.06 6.26
C MET A 36 -11.68 -19.03 6.97
N TYR A 37 -10.61 -18.82 6.21
CA TYR A 37 -9.23 -18.82 6.69
C TYR A 37 -8.67 -17.43 6.53
N ALA A 38 -8.27 -16.83 7.65
CA ALA A 38 -7.73 -15.48 7.69
C ALA A 38 -6.36 -15.49 8.36
N ALA A 39 -5.47 -14.61 7.91
CA ALA A 39 -4.26 -14.27 8.62
C ALA A 39 -4.59 -13.67 9.99
N ASN A 40 -3.66 -13.80 10.94
CA ASN A 40 -3.87 -13.33 12.32
C ASN A 40 -3.90 -11.79 12.44
N GLY A 41 -3.42 -11.06 11.43
CA GLY A 41 -3.34 -9.60 11.43
C GLY A 41 -2.32 -9.06 10.42
N GLY A 42 -1.91 -7.80 10.59
CA GLY A 42 -0.85 -7.14 9.82
C GLY A 42 -1.15 -7.00 8.33
N ASN A 43 -0.09 -6.82 7.55
CA ASN A 43 -0.17 -6.63 6.10
C ASN A 43 -0.94 -7.78 5.39
N TRP A 44 -0.79 -9.03 5.84
CA TRP A 44 -1.42 -10.18 5.18
C TRP A 44 -2.94 -10.16 5.28
N LEU A 45 -3.48 -9.80 6.45
CA LEU A 45 -4.93 -9.68 6.63
C LEU A 45 -5.50 -8.51 5.79
N GLN A 46 -4.74 -7.44 5.59
CA GLN A 46 -5.12 -6.34 4.69
C GLN A 46 -5.19 -6.80 3.24
N VAL A 47 -4.16 -7.51 2.77
CA VAL A 47 -4.03 -7.97 1.39
C VAL A 47 -5.10 -9.01 1.05
N GLU A 48 -5.28 -10.00 1.91
CA GLU A 48 -6.25 -11.08 1.67
C GLU A 48 -7.69 -10.54 1.73
N SER A 49 -7.99 -9.60 2.63
CA SER A 49 -9.31 -8.96 2.73
C SER A 49 -9.58 -8.08 1.51
N SER A 50 -8.57 -7.37 1.00
CA SER A 50 -8.67 -6.63 -0.26
C SER A 50 -8.96 -7.56 -1.45
N GLY A 51 -8.31 -8.73 -1.49
CA GLY A 51 -8.59 -9.78 -2.46
C GLY A 51 -10.02 -10.30 -2.40
N LEU A 52 -10.51 -10.57 -1.18
CA LEU A 52 -11.89 -11.03 -0.95
C LEU A 52 -12.93 -9.97 -1.39
N ALA A 53 -12.68 -8.69 -1.12
CA ALA A 53 -13.51 -7.59 -1.61
C ALA A 53 -13.53 -7.55 -3.15
N CYS A 54 -12.38 -7.68 -3.80
CA CYS A 54 -12.30 -7.71 -5.27
C CYS A 54 -13.10 -8.87 -5.86
N VAL A 55 -13.03 -10.08 -5.27
CA VAL A 55 -13.84 -11.22 -5.71
C VAL A 55 -15.33 -10.91 -5.63
N ALA A 56 -15.78 -10.35 -4.50
CA ALA A 56 -17.19 -10.01 -4.29
C ALA A 56 -17.71 -8.98 -5.31
N LEU A 57 -16.87 -7.97 -5.62
CA LEU A 57 -17.21 -6.85 -6.50
C LEU A 57 -17.18 -7.24 -7.98
N LEU A 58 -16.26 -8.13 -8.38
CA LEU A 58 -16.13 -8.58 -9.77
C LEU A 58 -17.12 -9.68 -10.15
N PHE A 59 -17.68 -10.40 -9.18
CA PHE A 59 -18.65 -11.48 -9.39
C PHE A 59 -19.91 -11.27 -8.55
N PRO A 60 -20.68 -10.19 -8.78
CA PRO A 60 -21.87 -9.87 -7.98
C PRO A 60 -22.97 -10.94 -8.08
N GLU A 61 -22.95 -11.80 -9.10
CA GLU A 61 -23.92 -12.88 -9.34
C GLU A 61 -23.74 -14.06 -8.37
N PHE A 62 -22.58 -14.17 -7.72
CA PHE A 62 -22.38 -15.19 -6.70
C PHE A 62 -23.30 -14.91 -5.50
N LYS A 63 -24.05 -15.94 -5.10
CA LYS A 63 -24.91 -15.88 -3.89
C LYS A 63 -24.14 -15.47 -2.62
N LEU A 64 -22.82 -15.72 -2.58
CA LEU A 64 -21.95 -15.39 -1.44
C LEU A 64 -21.28 -14.01 -1.55
N SER A 65 -21.38 -13.29 -2.67
CA SER A 65 -20.72 -11.98 -2.83
C SER A 65 -21.11 -10.96 -1.75
N PRO A 66 -22.38 -10.82 -1.33
CA PRO A 66 -22.72 -9.94 -0.20
C PRO A 66 -22.00 -10.31 1.10
N LEU A 67 -21.84 -11.62 1.38
CA LEU A 67 -21.12 -12.10 2.56
C LEU A 67 -19.63 -11.79 2.43
N PHE A 68 -19.02 -12.06 1.28
CA PHE A 68 -17.61 -11.80 1.01
C PHE A 68 -17.28 -10.32 1.16
N TYR A 69 -18.06 -9.43 0.54
CA TYR A 69 -17.84 -7.99 0.63
C TYR A 69 -17.96 -7.47 2.07
N ASN A 70 -19.03 -7.85 2.77
CA ASN A 70 -19.23 -7.43 4.16
C ASN A 70 -18.11 -7.94 5.09
N THR A 71 -17.64 -9.18 4.86
CA THR A 71 -16.52 -9.76 5.61
C THR A 71 -15.23 -8.99 5.36
N ALA A 72 -14.93 -8.71 4.08
CA ALA A 72 -13.74 -7.97 3.69
C ALA A 72 -13.71 -6.55 4.27
N MET A 73 -14.81 -5.79 4.13
CA MET A 73 -14.88 -4.41 4.64
C MET A 73 -14.75 -4.34 6.16
N LYS A 74 -15.39 -5.27 6.89
CA LYS A 74 -15.26 -5.35 8.35
C LYS A 74 -13.85 -5.72 8.79
N ARG A 75 -13.21 -6.68 8.11
CA ARG A 75 -11.83 -7.07 8.40
C ARG A 75 -10.85 -5.94 8.14
N LEU A 76 -10.97 -5.25 6.99
CA LEU A 76 -10.14 -4.09 6.66
C LEU A 76 -10.29 -2.98 7.70
N ALA A 77 -11.52 -2.61 8.05
CA ALA A 77 -11.76 -1.61 9.09
C ALA A 77 -11.18 -2.01 10.46
N TRP A 78 -11.27 -3.30 10.82
CA TRP A 78 -10.74 -3.81 12.08
C TRP A 78 -9.21 -3.85 12.10
N VAL A 79 -8.56 -4.39 11.06
CA VAL A 79 -7.11 -4.53 11.02
C VAL A 79 -6.43 -3.17 10.89
N ASN A 80 -6.96 -2.24 10.08
CA ASN A 80 -6.36 -0.92 9.89
C ASN A 80 -6.40 -0.09 11.18
N ALA A 81 -7.38 -0.31 12.05
CA ALA A 81 -7.46 0.37 13.34
C ALA A 81 -6.28 0.06 14.28
N GLY A 82 -5.55 -1.04 14.04
CA GLY A 82 -4.34 -1.40 14.81
C GLY A 82 -3.05 -1.48 13.99
N ALA A 83 -3.14 -1.54 12.67
CA ALA A 83 -1.99 -1.66 11.77
C ALA A 83 -1.41 -0.32 11.32
N PHE A 84 -2.07 0.79 11.64
CA PHE A 84 -1.59 2.13 11.36
C PHE A 84 -1.49 2.96 12.62
N LEU A 85 -0.42 3.74 12.68
CA LEU A 85 -0.09 4.62 13.79
C LEU A 85 -0.85 5.94 13.68
N PRO A 86 -0.95 6.72 14.78
CA PRO A 86 -1.65 8.01 14.75
C PRO A 86 -1.07 9.05 13.77
N ASP A 87 0.15 8.86 13.27
CA ASP A 87 0.78 9.68 12.23
C ASP A 87 0.62 9.10 10.82
N GLY A 88 -0.27 8.13 10.65
CA GLY A 88 -0.63 7.53 9.36
C GLY A 88 0.35 6.47 8.85
N PHE A 89 1.52 6.29 9.48
CA PHE A 89 2.47 5.27 9.07
C PHE A 89 2.02 3.86 9.48
N GLN A 90 2.44 2.84 8.73
CA GLN A 90 2.07 1.45 9.03
C GLN A 90 2.96 0.91 10.17
N SER A 91 2.39 0.14 11.09
CA SER A 91 3.02 -0.25 12.37
C SER A 91 4.21 -1.21 12.26
N GLU A 92 4.42 -1.84 11.10
CA GLU A 92 5.60 -2.62 10.76
C GLU A 92 6.79 -1.72 10.43
N GLY A 93 6.61 -0.39 10.37
CA GLY A 93 7.68 0.60 10.18
C GLY A 93 8.67 0.25 9.08
N SER A 94 8.18 -0.27 7.96
CA SER A 94 8.92 -0.37 6.71
C SER A 94 8.16 0.43 5.65
N PRO A 95 8.83 1.32 4.90
CA PRO A 95 8.21 2.02 3.76
C PRO A 95 7.59 1.05 2.74
N HIS A 96 8.22 -0.10 2.50
CA HIS A 96 7.67 -1.12 1.60
C HIS A 96 6.41 -1.77 2.16
N TYR A 97 6.41 -2.12 3.44
CA TYR A 97 5.25 -2.70 4.10
C TYR A 97 4.16 -1.68 4.47
N HIS A 98 4.46 -0.39 4.35
CA HIS A 98 3.47 0.67 4.30
C HIS A 98 2.81 0.76 2.90
N ARG A 99 3.60 0.71 1.83
CA ARG A 99 3.11 0.73 0.44
C ARG A 99 2.25 -0.49 0.11
N PHE A 100 2.71 -1.68 0.47
CA PHE A 100 2.09 -2.95 0.06
C PHE A 100 0.58 -3.06 0.37
N PRO A 101 0.11 -2.85 1.61
CA PRO A 101 -1.31 -2.90 1.93
C PRO A 101 -2.08 -1.73 1.30
N LEU A 102 -1.51 -0.53 1.21
CA LEU A 102 -2.16 0.61 0.55
C LEU A 102 -2.42 0.32 -0.93
N THR A 103 -1.44 -0.22 -1.66
CA THR A 103 -1.62 -0.63 -3.05
C THR A 103 -2.74 -1.67 -3.20
N THR A 104 -2.80 -2.68 -2.35
CA THR A 104 -3.82 -3.73 -2.47
C THR A 104 -5.22 -3.25 -2.08
N MET A 105 -5.34 -2.43 -1.02
CA MET A 105 -6.59 -1.80 -0.63
C MET A 105 -7.14 -0.87 -1.72
N SER A 106 -6.25 -0.14 -2.42
CA SER A 106 -6.65 0.75 -3.53
C SER A 106 -7.52 0.04 -4.57
N SER A 107 -7.18 -1.21 -4.92
CA SER A 107 -7.93 -2.00 -5.89
C SER A 107 -9.36 -2.27 -5.44
N ALA A 108 -9.54 -2.62 -4.16
CA ALA A 108 -10.86 -2.88 -3.58
C ALA A 108 -11.68 -1.60 -3.44
N LEU A 109 -11.06 -0.51 -2.97
CA LEU A 109 -11.71 0.78 -2.78
C LEU A 109 -12.16 1.39 -4.12
N LYS A 110 -11.34 1.26 -5.19
CA LYS A 110 -11.66 1.83 -6.51
C LYS A 110 -12.86 1.11 -7.11
N LEU A 111 -12.85 -0.22 -7.05
CA LEU A 111 -13.98 -1.04 -7.48
C LEU A 111 -15.25 -0.75 -6.67
N ALA A 112 -15.13 -0.62 -5.34
CA ALA A 112 -16.25 -0.32 -4.48
C ALA A 112 -16.86 1.05 -4.81
N ARG A 113 -16.03 2.08 -5.00
CA ARG A 113 -16.49 3.42 -5.40
C ARG A 113 -17.16 3.40 -6.78
N TYR A 114 -16.54 2.76 -7.76
CA TYR A 114 -17.10 2.63 -9.11
C TYR A 114 -18.48 1.95 -9.12
N LEU A 115 -18.65 0.92 -8.28
CA LEU A 115 -19.91 0.18 -8.14
C LEU A 115 -20.88 0.80 -7.12
N SER A 116 -20.55 1.96 -6.55
CA SER A 116 -21.34 2.64 -5.50
C SER A 116 -21.62 1.75 -4.27
N MET A 117 -20.66 0.89 -3.93
CA MET A 117 -20.72 0.00 -2.78
C MET A 117 -20.26 0.70 -1.49
N PRO A 118 -20.86 0.38 -0.33
CA PRO A 118 -20.57 1.09 0.92
C PRO A 118 -19.18 0.76 1.47
N ILE A 119 -18.36 1.79 1.62
CA ILE A 119 -17.02 1.73 2.24
C ILE A 119 -17.13 2.28 3.68
N PRO A 120 -16.60 1.59 4.71
CA PRO A 120 -16.55 2.14 6.07
C PRO A 120 -15.78 3.47 6.10
N LYS A 121 -16.35 4.50 6.73
CA LYS A 121 -15.73 5.83 6.82
C LYS A 121 -14.33 5.77 7.43
N SER A 122 -14.18 5.03 8.53
CA SER A 122 -12.90 4.87 9.23
C SER A 122 -11.82 4.22 8.38
N LEU A 123 -12.20 3.31 7.47
CA LEU A 123 -11.27 2.69 6.54
C LEU A 123 -10.77 3.72 5.51
N LEU A 124 -11.68 4.58 5.02
CA LEU A 124 -11.33 5.60 4.04
C LEU A 124 -10.48 6.72 4.65
N GLU A 125 -10.82 7.18 5.86
CA GLU A 125 -10.03 8.16 6.63
C GLU A 125 -8.62 7.65 6.90
N GLN A 126 -8.49 6.41 7.40
CA GLN A 126 -7.17 5.82 7.60
C GLN A 126 -6.43 5.71 6.25
N TYR A 127 -7.07 5.20 5.20
CA TYR A 127 -6.41 5.07 3.89
C TYR A 127 -5.87 6.42 3.39
N GLU A 128 -6.58 7.52 3.64
CA GLU A 128 -6.11 8.89 3.36
C GLU A 128 -4.83 9.23 4.12
N GLU A 129 -4.81 9.02 5.43
CA GLU A 129 -3.65 9.26 6.31
C GLU A 129 -2.44 8.44 5.87
N GLY A 130 -2.66 7.18 5.46
CA GLY A 130 -1.61 6.32 4.93
C GLY A 130 -1.04 6.83 3.60
N VAL A 131 -1.91 7.29 2.68
CA VAL A 131 -1.44 7.91 1.43
C VAL A 131 -0.62 9.17 1.73
N GLU A 132 -1.05 10.00 2.68
CA GLU A 132 -0.35 11.22 3.10
C GLU A 132 1.02 10.90 3.71
N ALA A 133 1.12 9.92 4.61
CA ALA A 133 2.40 9.51 5.18
C ALA A 133 3.42 9.10 4.09
N MET A 134 2.96 8.42 3.05
CA MET A 134 3.82 8.01 1.93
C MET A 134 4.39 9.20 1.14
N GLN A 135 3.75 10.38 1.16
CA GLN A 135 4.22 11.57 0.45
C GLN A 135 5.50 12.11 1.04
N TYR A 136 5.55 12.16 2.37
CA TYR A 136 6.68 12.71 3.08
C TYR A 136 7.89 11.79 3.04
N ILE A 137 7.68 10.47 3.16
CA ILE A 137 8.77 9.49 3.18
C ILE A 137 9.37 9.23 1.79
N ALA A 138 8.63 9.48 0.69
CA ALA A 138 9.11 9.23 -0.65
C ALA A 138 10.27 10.15 -1.07
N TYR A 139 11.25 9.63 -1.78
CA TYR A 139 12.33 10.43 -2.36
C TYR A 139 11.85 11.42 -3.44
N PRO A 140 12.70 12.40 -3.81
CA PRO A 140 12.46 13.33 -4.92
C PRO A 140 12.03 12.70 -6.25
N ASP A 141 12.46 11.47 -6.55
CA ASP A 141 12.06 10.69 -7.73
C ASP A 141 10.76 9.89 -7.54
N ILE A 142 10.08 10.06 -6.39
CA ILE A 142 8.83 9.40 -5.98
C ILE A 142 9.02 7.89 -5.76
N THR A 143 10.25 7.44 -5.57
CA THR A 143 10.53 6.10 -5.06
C THR A 143 10.63 6.10 -3.53
N LEU A 144 10.52 4.93 -2.92
CA LEU A 144 10.63 4.79 -1.46
C LEU A 144 12.06 4.48 -1.03
N PRO A 145 12.48 4.94 0.17
CA PRO A 145 13.70 4.48 0.80
C PRO A 145 13.57 2.99 1.18
N MET A 146 14.69 2.27 1.16
CA MET A 146 14.74 0.83 1.44
C MET A 146 15.04 0.54 2.93
N LEU A 147 14.47 1.35 3.82
CA LEU A 147 14.63 1.18 5.28
C LEU A 147 13.95 -0.10 5.76
N SER A 148 14.57 -0.81 6.72
CA SER A 148 14.06 -2.07 7.27
C SER A 148 13.85 -3.14 6.16
N ASP A 149 12.93 -4.10 6.31
CA ASP A 149 12.66 -5.05 5.23
C ASP A 149 12.08 -4.32 4.00
N ALA A 150 12.89 -4.26 2.95
CA ALA A 150 12.50 -3.80 1.62
C ALA A 150 13.09 -4.74 0.54
N ASP A 151 12.47 -4.74 -0.64
CA ASP A 151 13.00 -5.47 -1.79
C ASP A 151 14.25 -4.73 -2.31
N PRO A 152 15.18 -5.41 -3.01
CA PRO A 152 16.43 -4.81 -3.50
C PRO A 152 16.23 -3.73 -4.59
N GLU A 153 14.98 -3.43 -4.97
CA GLU A 153 14.60 -2.38 -5.90
C GLU A 153 13.73 -1.35 -5.19
N ARG A 154 14.08 -0.06 -5.35
CA ARG A 154 13.26 1.05 -4.83
C ARG A 154 11.93 1.12 -5.57
N PHE A 155 10.83 0.83 -4.89
CA PHE A 155 9.52 0.88 -5.53
C PHE A 155 8.98 2.31 -5.68
N PRO A 156 8.26 2.60 -6.78
CA PRO A 156 7.56 3.86 -6.95
C PRO A 156 6.32 3.95 -6.05
N ALA A 157 6.13 5.09 -5.38
CA ALA A 157 4.93 5.42 -4.62
C ALA A 157 3.75 5.89 -5.51
N VAL A 158 4.01 6.16 -6.80
CA VAL A 158 3.06 6.80 -7.74
C VAL A 158 1.69 6.11 -7.77
N GLU A 159 1.63 4.78 -7.78
CA GLU A 159 0.37 4.02 -7.84
C GLU A 159 -0.57 4.33 -6.66
N VAL A 160 0.00 4.49 -5.46
CA VAL A 160 -0.76 4.84 -4.26
C VAL A 160 -1.20 6.31 -4.30
N MET A 161 -0.35 7.19 -4.83
CA MET A 161 -0.65 8.61 -5.00
C MET A 161 -1.76 8.84 -6.03
N GLU A 162 -1.75 8.10 -7.14
CA GLU A 162 -2.81 8.11 -8.15
C GLU A 162 -4.14 7.67 -7.55
N ALA A 163 -4.13 6.61 -6.72
CA ALA A 163 -5.32 6.22 -5.98
C ALA A 163 -5.78 7.34 -5.04
N GLY A 164 -4.87 7.93 -4.26
CA GLY A 164 -5.19 9.07 -3.40
C GLY A 164 -5.85 10.23 -4.15
N ALA A 165 -5.24 10.67 -5.25
CA ALA A 165 -5.76 11.76 -6.07
C ALA A 165 -7.18 11.48 -6.59
N GLU A 166 -7.43 10.24 -7.02
CA GLU A 166 -8.76 9.79 -7.45
C GLU A 166 -9.79 9.78 -6.30
N PHE A 167 -9.37 9.48 -5.07
CA PHE A 167 -10.28 9.37 -3.94
C PHE A 167 -10.62 10.69 -3.25
N PHE A 168 -9.62 11.54 -3.03
CA PHE A 168 -9.71 12.61 -2.04
C PHE A 168 -9.72 14.02 -2.64
N GLU A 169 -9.53 14.16 -3.95
CA GLU A 169 -9.54 15.47 -4.64
C GLU A 169 -8.57 16.49 -4.01
N ARG A 170 -7.47 16.02 -3.40
CA ARG A 170 -6.44 16.88 -2.79
C ARG A 170 -5.37 17.29 -3.80
N ASP A 171 -5.02 18.58 -3.79
CA ASP A 171 -4.00 19.18 -4.67
C ASP A 171 -2.60 18.57 -4.48
N ASP A 172 -2.24 18.19 -3.24
CA ASP A 172 -0.97 17.53 -2.94
C ASP A 172 -0.93 16.11 -3.49
N PHE A 173 -2.02 15.35 -3.31
CA PHE A 173 -2.15 14.00 -3.85
C PHE A 173 -2.02 14.03 -5.38
N LEU A 174 -2.68 14.99 -6.04
CA LEU A 174 -2.55 15.22 -7.48
C LEU A 174 -1.11 15.57 -7.91
N TRP A 175 -0.40 16.35 -7.09
CA TRP A 175 0.99 16.72 -7.36
C TRP A 175 1.91 15.50 -7.39
N PHE A 176 1.82 14.61 -6.40
CA PHE A 176 2.62 13.38 -6.41
C PHE A 176 2.18 12.41 -7.51
N ALA A 177 0.88 12.26 -7.74
CA ALA A 177 0.34 11.39 -8.81
C ALA A 177 0.86 11.82 -10.20
N THR A 178 0.95 13.13 -10.44
CA THR A 178 1.38 13.68 -11.75
C THR A 178 2.87 13.98 -11.82
N LYS A 179 3.64 13.65 -10.79
CA LYS A 179 5.07 13.97 -10.66
C LYS A 179 5.35 15.47 -10.82
N GLY A 180 4.49 16.29 -10.22
CA GLY A 180 4.58 17.73 -10.16
C GLY A 180 4.12 18.49 -11.41
N ARG A 181 3.46 17.83 -12.36
CA ARG A 181 2.87 18.51 -13.54
C ARG A 181 1.61 19.30 -13.18
N GLU A 182 0.81 18.81 -12.23
CA GLU A 182 -0.45 19.41 -11.79
C GLU A 182 -0.50 19.43 -10.25
N GLY A 183 -1.47 20.12 -9.66
CA GLY A 183 -1.60 20.22 -8.20
C GLY A 183 -0.50 21.06 -7.53
N LYS A 184 -0.40 20.96 -6.19
CA LYS A 184 0.57 21.69 -5.38
C LYS A 184 1.05 20.82 -4.22
N PRO A 185 2.36 20.70 -3.96
CA PRO A 185 2.84 19.87 -2.87
C PRO A 185 2.56 20.51 -1.50
N PRO A 186 2.71 19.78 -0.39
CA PRO A 186 2.62 20.34 0.95
C PRO A 186 3.58 21.53 1.13
N VAL A 187 3.15 22.54 1.90
CA VAL A 187 3.95 23.75 2.13
C VAL A 187 5.22 23.45 2.91
N GLN A 188 5.15 22.55 3.88
CA GLN A 188 6.30 22.12 4.67
C GLN A 188 6.91 20.85 4.06
N PRO A 189 8.15 20.90 3.56
CA PRO A 189 8.78 19.73 2.94
C PRO A 189 9.29 18.71 3.97
N SER A 190 9.66 19.19 5.17
CA SER A 190 10.10 18.33 6.28
C SER A 190 8.90 17.87 7.11
N HIS A 191 9.01 16.67 7.69
CA HIS A 191 7.94 16.05 8.47
C HIS A 191 8.52 15.17 9.58
N ASP A 192 7.86 15.16 10.73
CA ASP A 192 8.25 14.34 11.88
C ASP A 192 7.15 13.32 12.17
N PHE A 193 7.41 12.06 11.83
CA PHE A 193 6.55 10.94 12.17
C PHE A 193 6.80 10.54 13.62
N THR A 194 6.19 11.26 14.56
CA THR A 194 6.44 11.10 16.00
C THR A 194 6.08 9.72 16.57
N HIS A 195 5.26 8.92 15.88
CA HIS A 195 4.89 7.56 16.31
C HIS A 195 5.68 6.51 15.56
N ALA A 196 5.84 6.64 14.24
CA ALA A 196 6.70 5.73 13.47
C ALA A 196 8.18 5.90 13.81
N GLY A 197 8.57 7.11 14.22
CA GLY A 197 9.90 7.58 14.56
C GLY A 197 10.79 7.88 13.35
N TYR A 198 10.20 8.31 12.23
CA TYR A 198 10.97 8.83 11.09
C TYR A 198 10.99 10.36 11.09
N CYS A 199 12.19 10.95 11.10
CA CYS A 199 12.38 12.38 10.91
C CYS A 199 12.84 12.66 9.47
N VAL A 200 11.95 13.25 8.67
CA VAL A 200 12.19 13.62 7.28
C VAL A 200 12.64 15.07 7.21
N MET A 201 13.90 15.28 6.87
CA MET A 201 14.51 16.59 6.67
C MET A 201 14.72 16.83 5.18
N ARG A 202 13.84 17.62 4.58
CA ARG A 202 13.81 17.92 3.14
C ARG A 202 13.86 19.42 2.90
N ASP A 203 14.65 19.85 1.92
CA ASP A 203 14.78 21.27 1.56
C ASP A 203 13.62 21.77 0.68
N LYS A 204 13.22 20.97 -0.31
CA LYS A 204 12.14 21.25 -1.26
C LYS A 204 11.62 19.97 -1.91
N TRP A 205 10.45 20.09 -2.51
CA TRP A 205 9.85 19.05 -3.34
C TRP A 205 10.38 19.06 -4.78
N GLY A 206 10.19 17.96 -5.49
CA GLY A 206 10.54 17.81 -6.90
C GLY A 206 11.93 17.20 -7.12
N PRO A 207 12.31 16.89 -8.37
CA PRO A 207 13.45 16.04 -8.71
C PRO A 207 14.81 16.61 -8.29
N ASP A 208 14.92 17.94 -8.14
CA ASP A 208 16.14 18.62 -7.68
C ASP A 208 16.20 18.79 -6.15
N GLY A 209 15.22 18.23 -5.42
CA GLY A 209 15.20 18.23 -3.97
C GLY A 209 16.23 17.27 -3.37
N GLN A 210 16.51 17.47 -2.09
CA GLN A 210 17.32 16.58 -1.27
C GLN A 210 16.58 16.27 0.01
N VAL A 211 16.80 15.07 0.53
CA VAL A 211 16.14 14.62 1.75
C VAL A 211 17.07 13.70 2.53
N LEU A 212 17.15 13.94 3.83
CA LEU A 212 17.68 13.01 4.81
C LEU A 212 16.49 12.44 5.59
N ILE A 213 16.45 11.12 5.74
CA ILE A 213 15.43 10.44 6.55
C ILE A 213 16.18 9.75 7.67
N PHE A 214 15.94 10.19 8.90
CA PHE A 214 16.58 9.66 10.10
C PHE A 214 15.63 8.70 10.81
N ASP A 215 16.13 7.52 11.15
CA ASP A 215 15.40 6.51 11.90
C ASP A 215 15.65 6.67 13.42
N ALA A 216 14.60 7.12 14.10
CA ALA A 216 14.47 7.16 15.56
C ALA A 216 13.28 6.32 16.04
N GLY A 217 12.87 5.33 15.24
CA GLY A 217 11.70 4.48 15.39
C GLY A 217 11.60 3.74 16.72
N TYR A 218 10.38 3.39 17.10
CA TYR A 218 10.16 2.32 18.07
C TYR A 218 10.25 0.96 17.38
N PHE A 219 10.45 -0.11 18.14
CA PHE A 219 10.45 -1.47 17.58
C PHE A 219 8.99 -1.92 17.34
N GLY A 220 8.57 -1.89 16.09
CA GLY A 220 7.24 -2.11 15.55
C GLY A 220 6.79 -3.56 15.54
N SER A 221 5.73 -3.82 14.77
CA SER A 221 5.02 -5.10 14.80
C SER A 221 5.64 -6.22 13.97
N GLY A 222 6.63 -5.91 13.12
CA GLY A 222 7.33 -6.86 12.24
C GLY A 222 8.17 -6.10 11.23
N HIS A 223 9.02 -6.82 10.46
CA HIS A 223 9.80 -6.29 9.34
C HIS A 223 10.87 -5.21 9.64
N GLN A 224 10.99 -4.78 10.89
CA GLN A 224 11.99 -3.79 11.31
C GLN A 224 13.30 -4.43 11.73
N HIS A 225 14.37 -3.63 11.66
CA HIS A 225 15.72 -4.03 12.06
C HIS A 225 16.13 -3.34 13.38
N GLU A 226 17.27 -3.76 13.95
CA GLU A 226 17.88 -3.09 15.11
C GLU A 226 18.81 -1.95 14.64
N ASP A 227 18.28 -1.02 13.86
CA ASP A 227 19.03 -0.03 13.07
C ASP A 227 18.77 1.42 13.51
N LYS A 228 18.27 1.63 14.73
CA LYS A 228 18.05 3.00 15.24
C LYS A 228 19.31 3.86 15.14
N LEU A 229 19.11 5.15 14.87
CA LEU A 229 20.15 6.14 14.53
C LEU A 229 20.72 5.99 13.12
N ASN A 230 20.22 5.03 12.33
CA ASN A 230 20.47 4.96 10.90
C ASN A 230 19.80 6.15 10.18
N PHE A 231 20.31 6.44 8.99
CA PHE A 231 19.72 7.43 8.12
C PHE A 231 20.06 7.14 6.67
N VAL A 232 19.13 7.53 5.81
CA VAL A 232 19.36 7.56 4.36
C VAL A 232 19.39 9.00 3.87
N TYR A 233 20.14 9.23 2.80
CA TYR A 233 20.32 10.55 2.21
C TYR A 233 20.24 10.50 0.69
N TYR A 234 19.30 11.25 0.14
CA TYR A 234 19.11 11.42 -1.30
C TYR A 234 19.41 12.86 -1.70
N ALA A 235 20.32 13.06 -2.65
CA ALA A 235 20.62 14.37 -3.21
C ALA A 235 21.25 14.25 -4.61
N GLY A 236 21.04 15.27 -5.44
CA GLY A 236 21.58 15.29 -6.81
C GLY A 236 20.99 14.20 -7.71
N GLY A 237 19.71 13.87 -7.52
CA GLY A 237 18.98 12.90 -8.35
C GLY A 237 19.35 11.43 -8.08
N ARG A 238 19.99 11.12 -6.95
CA ARG A 238 20.32 9.76 -6.54
C ARG A 238 20.42 9.62 -5.02
N GLU A 239 20.35 8.38 -4.57
CA GLU A 239 20.70 8.01 -3.19
C GLU A 239 22.23 8.08 -3.02
N LEU A 240 22.68 8.78 -1.99
CA LEU A 240 24.09 8.94 -1.63
C LEU A 240 24.47 8.10 -0.41
N ILE A 241 23.53 7.95 0.53
CA ILE A 241 23.62 7.04 1.68
C ILE A 241 22.30 6.27 1.68
N GLY A 242 22.40 4.95 1.56
CA GLY A 242 21.26 4.05 1.50
C GLY A 242 21.32 3.02 2.62
N ASP A 243 20.19 2.35 2.81
CA ASP A 243 20.04 1.22 3.71
C ASP A 243 20.40 -0.08 2.98
N PRO A 244 21.12 -1.03 3.61
CA PRO A 244 21.39 -2.33 3.00
C PRO A 244 20.11 -3.17 2.78
N SER A 245 19.01 -2.85 3.47
CA SER A 245 17.76 -3.59 3.50
C SER A 245 17.99 -5.05 3.92
N ILE A 246 17.09 -5.95 3.53
CA ILE A 246 17.28 -7.39 3.64
C ILE A 246 18.09 -7.97 2.48
N TYR A 247 18.90 -8.98 2.79
CA TYR A 247 19.48 -9.86 1.79
C TYR A 247 18.48 -10.90 1.27
N SER A 248 17.73 -11.56 2.18
CA SER A 248 16.86 -12.69 1.88
C SER A 248 15.86 -12.95 3.01
N TYR A 249 14.63 -13.33 2.67
CA TYR A 249 13.64 -13.85 3.64
C TYR A 249 13.90 -15.32 4.06
N LYS A 250 14.95 -15.97 3.52
CA LYS A 250 15.31 -17.32 3.95
C LYS A 250 15.97 -17.23 5.33
N ARG A 251 15.44 -18.04 6.24
CA ARG A 251 16.03 -18.24 7.56
C ARG A 251 17.26 -19.14 7.46
N ASP A 252 18.37 -18.53 7.06
CA ASP A 252 19.69 -19.15 7.01
C ASP A 252 20.73 -18.25 7.71
N GLU A 253 22.00 -18.64 7.66
CA GLU A 253 23.07 -17.92 8.36
C GLU A 253 23.29 -16.48 7.86
N PHE A 254 22.75 -16.13 6.69
CA PHE A 254 22.85 -14.79 6.11
C PHE A 254 21.68 -13.88 6.49
N GLU A 255 20.62 -14.38 7.12
CA GLU A 255 19.45 -13.55 7.53
C GLU A 255 19.85 -12.41 8.50
N LEU A 256 20.92 -12.60 9.29
CA LEU A 256 21.40 -11.61 10.26
C LEU A 256 22.27 -10.49 9.66
N TYR A 257 22.63 -10.58 8.37
CA TYR A 257 23.57 -9.69 7.69
C TYR A 257 22.93 -8.97 6.51
#